data_AF-A0ABD0TKI8-F1
#
_entry.id   AF-A0ABD0TKI8-F1
#
_cell.length_a   1.000
_cell.length_b   1.000
_cell.length_c   1.000
_cell.angle_alpha   90.00
_cell.angle_beta   90.00
_cell.angle_gamma   90.00
#
_symmetry.space_group_name_H-M   'P 1'
#
loop_
_entity.id
_entity.type
_entity.pdbx_description
1 polymer ?
#
loop_
_entity_poly.entity_id
_entity_poly.type
_entity_poly.pdbx_seq_one_letter_code
_entity_poly.pdbx_strand_id
1 'polypeptide(L)'
;MVAEPKIIGHPLPFPNTLVGTIKRACWVIPEIVGSSALAVVGIAMATYGVMNYINTDGDNREYKWVYTVIRDDDPRACKLKNPVYTQYKC
;
A
#
# COMPACT_ATOMS: atom_id res chain seq x y z
N MET A 1 -12.09 23.90 37.80
CA MET A 1 -12.31 24.81 36.65
C MET A 1 -11.41 24.31 35.53
N VAL A 2 -11.98 23.67 34.50
CA VAL A 2 -11.20 23.15 33.36
C VAL A 2 -10.72 24.37 32.58
N ALA A 3 -9.40 24.56 32.49
CA ALA A 3 -8.82 25.67 31.74
C ALA A 3 -9.27 25.55 30.28
N GLU A 4 -9.96 26.58 29.79
CA GLU A 4 -10.34 26.68 28.38
C GLU A 4 -9.06 26.65 27.53
N PRO A 5 -8.99 25.85 26.45
CA PRO A 5 -7.78 25.76 25.66
C PRO A 5 -7.49 27.14 25.06
N LYS A 6 -6.29 27.67 25.38
CA LYS A 6 -5.77 28.93 24.84
C LYS A 6 -5.89 28.91 23.32
N ILE A 7 -6.72 29.79 22.76
CA ILE A 7 -6.86 29.94 21.30
C ILE A 7 -5.55 30.54 20.79
N ILE A 8 -4.69 29.72 20.20
CA ILE A 8 -3.43 30.15 19.60
C ILE A 8 -3.76 30.67 18.19
N GLY A 9 -3.80 32.00 18.02
CA GLY A 9 -3.83 32.67 16.71
C GLY A 9 -5.10 33.49 16.42
N HIS A 10 -5.02 34.31 15.36
CA HIS A 10 -6.13 35.11 14.85
C HIS A 10 -7.22 34.18 14.27
N PRO A 11 -8.52 34.45 14.50
CA PRO A 11 -9.59 33.63 13.92
C PRO A 11 -9.57 33.77 12.39
N LEU A 12 -9.15 32.71 11.70
CA LEU A 12 -9.24 32.62 10.25
C LEU A 12 -10.63 32.06 9.88
N PRO A 13 -11.43 32.77 9.06
CA PRO A 13 -12.70 32.23 8.59
C PRO A 13 -12.41 31.12 7.58
N PHE A 14 -12.67 29.86 7.97
CA PHE A 14 -12.67 28.73 7.05
C PHE A 14 -14.10 28.43 6.60
N PRO A 15 -14.35 28.23 5.30
CA PRO A 15 -15.67 27.82 4.83
C PRO A 15 -16.01 26.40 5.33
N ASN A 16 -17.28 26.12 5.56
CA ASN A 16 -17.79 24.79 5.95
C ASN A 16 -17.82 23.81 4.75
N THR A 17 -16.76 23.78 3.97
CA THR A 17 -16.56 22.87 2.84
C THR A 17 -15.52 21.83 3.20
N LEU A 18 -15.52 20.68 2.53
CA LEU A 18 -14.55 19.61 2.77
C LEU A 18 -13.10 20.10 2.62
N VAL A 19 -12.86 20.95 1.62
CA VAL A 19 -11.57 21.64 1.41
C VAL A 19 -11.25 22.61 2.55
N GLY A 20 -12.25 23.33 3.06
CA GLY A 20 -12.10 24.23 4.22
C GLY A 20 -11.73 23.48 5.51
N THR A 21 -12.33 22.31 5.73
CA THR A 21 -12.02 21.44 6.88
C THR A 21 -10.60 20.89 6.80
N ILE A 22 -10.14 20.44 5.63
CA ILE A 22 -8.76 19.96 5.46
C ILE A 22 -7.76 21.09 5.66
N LYS A 23 -8.01 22.28 5.08
CA LYS A 23 -7.16 23.47 5.29
C LYS A 23 -7.08 23.84 6.77
N ARG A 24 -8.20 23.79 7.49
CA ARG A 24 -8.24 24.00 8.94
C ARG A 24 -7.44 22.94 9.68
N ALA A 25 -7.58 21.66 9.33
CA ALA A 25 -6.85 20.57 9.96
C ALA A 25 -5.32 20.71 9.77
N CYS A 26 -4.87 21.03 8.55
CA CYS A 26 -3.46 21.29 8.25
C CYS A 26 -2.90 22.49 9.02
N TRP A 27 -3.74 23.50 9.30
CA TRP A 27 -3.33 24.68 10.06
C TRP A 27 -3.20 24.41 11.56
N VAL A 28 -4.14 23.63 12.13
CA VAL A 28 -4.16 23.39 13.59
C VAL A 28 -3.12 22.35 14.00
N ILE A 29 -3.02 21.20 13.29
CA ILE A 29 -2.09 20.12 13.66
C ILE A 29 -1.46 19.48 12.39
N PRO A 30 -0.45 20.13 11.79
CA PRO A 30 0.14 19.65 10.54
C PRO A 30 0.79 18.27 10.66
N GLU A 31 1.37 17.92 11.82
CA GLU A 31 2.06 16.63 12.01
C GLU A 31 1.09 15.43 11.98
N ILE A 32 -0.11 15.57 12.57
CA ILE A 32 -1.11 14.50 12.58
C ILE A 32 -1.72 14.34 11.19
N VAL A 33 -2.00 15.46 10.50
CA VAL A 33 -2.54 15.40 9.13
C VAL A 33 -1.50 14.83 8.16
N GLY A 34 -0.23 15.20 8.30
CA GLY A 34 0.85 14.65 7.49
C GLY A 34 1.07 13.15 7.73
N SER A 35 1.14 12.72 8.99
CA SER A 35 1.35 11.31 9.34
C SER A 35 0.16 10.42 8.93
N SER A 36 -1.08 10.88 9.12
CA SER A 36 -2.26 10.15 8.64
C SER A 36 -2.33 10.06 7.12
N ALA A 37 -1.99 11.13 6.39
CA ALA A 37 -1.91 11.10 4.93
C ALA A 37 -0.87 10.08 4.46
N LEU A 38 0.32 10.06 5.06
CA LEU A 38 1.37 9.08 4.76
C LEU A 38 0.93 7.65 5.09
N ALA A 39 0.22 7.43 6.20
CA ALA A 39 -0.31 6.12 6.55
C ALA A 39 -1.28 5.59 5.47
N VAL A 40 -2.18 6.44 4.97
CA VAL A 40 -3.10 6.08 3.88
C VAL A 40 -2.34 5.74 2.59
N VAL A 41 -1.33 6.54 2.24
CA VAL A 41 -0.48 6.26 1.07
C VAL A 41 0.27 4.93 1.21
N GLY A 42 0.79 4.64 2.40
CA GLY A 42 1.47 3.38 2.70
C GLY A 42 0.54 2.17 2.53
N ILE A 43 -0.70 2.26 3.02
CA ILE A 43 -1.71 1.22 2.83
C ILE A 43 -2.02 1.05 1.34
N ALA A 44 -2.19 2.13 0.59
CA ALA A 44 -2.46 2.08 -0.84
C ALA A 44 -1.33 1.42 -1.65
N MET A 45 -0.07 1.72 -1.32
CA MET A 45 1.08 1.05 -1.94
C MET A 45 1.14 -0.43 -1.57
N ALA A 46 0.89 -0.77 -0.31
CA ALA A 46 0.91 -2.17 0.14
C ALA A 46 -0.16 -3.00 -0.57
N THR A 47 -1.40 -2.50 -0.66
CA THR A 47 -2.48 -3.18 -1.38
C THR A 47 -2.17 -3.31 -2.86
N TYR A 48 -1.67 -2.24 -3.50
CA TYR A 48 -1.27 -2.29 -4.90
C TYR A 48 -0.16 -3.33 -5.16
N GLY A 49 0.86 -3.39 -4.29
CA GLY A 49 1.93 -4.38 -4.39
C GLY A 49 1.44 -5.82 -4.27
N VAL A 50 0.52 -6.08 -3.34
CA VAL A 50 -0.11 -7.41 -3.19
C VAL A 50 -0.96 -7.76 -4.41
N MET A 51 -1.77 -6.82 -4.90
CA MET A 51 -2.60 -7.04 -6.10
C MET A 51 -1.74 -7.34 -7.33
N ASN A 52 -0.66 -6.58 -7.52
CA ASN A 52 0.27 -6.84 -8.62
C ASN A 52 0.90 -8.23 -8.48
N TYR A 53 1.35 -8.60 -7.28
CA TYR A 53 1.89 -9.94 -7.01
C TYR A 53 0.89 -11.06 -7.27
N ILE A 54 -0.41 -10.88 -6.96
CA ILE A 54 -1.44 -11.87 -7.32
C ILE A 54 -1.55 -12.01 -8.84
N ASN A 55 -1.65 -10.88 -9.55
CA ASN A 55 -1.92 -10.88 -10.98
C ASN A 55 -0.73 -11.35 -11.83
N THR A 56 0.51 -11.09 -11.41
CA THR A 56 1.70 -11.39 -12.21
C THR A 56 2.30 -12.76 -11.95
N ASP A 57 2.19 -13.27 -10.72
CA ASP A 57 2.83 -14.52 -10.30
C ASP A 57 1.88 -15.71 -10.20
N GLY A 58 0.55 -15.55 -10.26
CA GLY A 58 -0.41 -16.66 -10.46
C GLY A 58 -0.09 -17.99 -9.76
N ASP A 59 -0.05 -19.09 -10.52
CA ASP A 59 0.28 -20.47 -10.09
C ASP A 59 1.73 -20.63 -9.57
N ASN A 60 2.61 -19.69 -9.90
CA ASN A 60 4.01 -19.67 -9.50
C ASN A 60 4.19 -19.40 -7.99
N ARG A 61 3.15 -18.91 -7.31
CA ARG A 61 3.12 -18.70 -5.86
C ARG A 61 3.23 -19.99 -5.07
N GLU A 62 2.58 -21.05 -5.51
CA GLU A 62 2.55 -22.34 -4.80
C GLU A 62 3.96 -22.92 -4.69
N TYR A 63 4.73 -22.82 -5.77
CA TYR A 63 6.07 -23.38 -5.89
C TYR A 63 7.19 -22.51 -5.29
N LYS A 64 6.87 -21.31 -4.78
CA LYS A 64 7.86 -20.36 -4.23
C LYS A 64 8.10 -20.53 -2.72
N TRP A 65 7.15 -21.15 -2.00
CA TRP A 65 7.25 -21.34 -0.55
C TRP A 65 8.13 -22.51 -0.14
N VAL A 66 8.23 -23.54 -0.98
CA VAL A 66 8.94 -24.78 -0.69
C VAL A 66 9.80 -25.14 -1.88
N TYR A 67 11.03 -25.62 -1.62
CA TYR A 67 11.87 -26.18 -2.66
C TYR A 67 11.14 -27.36 -3.31
N THR A 68 10.76 -27.18 -4.58
CA THR A 68 10.00 -28.17 -5.34
C THR A 68 10.82 -28.59 -6.54
N VAL A 69 11.07 -29.89 -6.67
CA VAL A 69 11.70 -30.48 -7.86
C VAL A 69 10.57 -30.95 -8.78
N ILE A 70 10.48 -30.35 -9.96
CA ILE A 70 9.48 -30.69 -10.98
C ILE A 70 10.23 -31.34 -12.13
N ARG A 71 9.68 -32.45 -12.64
CA ARG A 71 10.20 -33.09 -13.85
C ARG A 71 9.96 -32.19 -15.05
N ASP A 72 10.91 -32.18 -15.97
CA ASP A 72 10.85 -31.41 -17.20
C ASP A 72 9.64 -31.72 -18.08
N ASP A 73 9.20 -32.98 -18.10
CA ASP A 73 8.05 -33.42 -18.89
C ASP A 73 6.68 -33.06 -18.26
N ASP A 74 6.64 -32.55 -17.02
CA ASP A 74 5.37 -32.25 -16.37
C ASP A 74 4.74 -30.98 -16.98
N PRO A 75 3.49 -31.02 -17.49
CA PRO A 75 2.82 -29.84 -18.04
C PRO A 75 2.68 -28.68 -17.03
N ARG A 76 2.84 -28.94 -15.73
CA ARG A 76 2.89 -27.90 -14.68
C ARG A 76 4.14 -27.03 -14.79
N ALA A 77 5.25 -27.54 -15.35
CA ALA A 77 6.48 -26.79 -15.53
C ALA A 77 6.30 -25.56 -16.45
N CYS A 78 5.46 -25.66 -17.49
CA CYS A 78 5.17 -24.54 -18.39
C CYS A 78 4.37 -23.40 -17.75
N LYS A 79 3.79 -23.62 -16.56
CA LYS A 79 3.07 -22.57 -15.83
C LYS A 79 4.00 -21.73 -14.96
N LEU A 80 5.26 -22.13 -14.83
CA LEU A 80 6.24 -21.43 -14.02
C LEU A 80 6.87 -20.28 -14.80
N LYS A 81 6.85 -19.08 -14.23
CA LYS A 81 7.50 -17.90 -14.80
C LYS A 81 8.92 -17.78 -14.24
N ASN A 82 9.95 -17.85 -15.09
CA ASN A 82 11.37 -17.74 -14.72
C ASN A 82 11.85 -18.70 -13.61
N PRO A 83 11.80 -20.02 -13.81
CA PRO A 83 12.42 -20.96 -12.88
C PRO A 83 13.96 -20.80 -12.85
N VAL A 84 14.55 -20.95 -11.66
CA VAL A 84 16.01 -20.89 -11.46
C VAL A 84 16.63 -22.12 -12.12
N TYR A 85 17.28 -21.91 -13.27
CA TYR A 85 17.85 -22.94 -14.18
C TYR A 85 16.84 -23.96 -14.70
N THR A 86 16.07 -23.59 -15.73
CA THR A 86 15.51 -24.59 -16.65
C THR A 86 15.88 -24.22 -18.08
N GLN A 87 16.27 -25.22 -18.87
CA GLN A 87 16.59 -25.10 -20.30
C GLN A 87 15.31 -24.99 -21.17
N TYR A 88 14.14 -24.92 -20.54
CA TYR A 88 12.86 -25.11 -21.19
C TYR A 88 12.15 -23.76 -21.36
N LYS A 89 12.15 -23.31 -22.60
CA LYS A 89 11.27 -22.25 -23.10
C LYS A 89 10.01 -22.94 -23.61
N CYS A 90 8.93 -22.90 -22.82
CA CYS A 90 7.61 -22.83 -23.42
C CYS A 90 7.47 -21.40 -23.98
#